data_AF-A0A1H8M6I6-F1
#
_entry.id   AF-A0A1H8M6I6-F1
#
_cell.length_a   1.000
_cell.length_b   1.000
_cell.length_c   1.000
_cell.angle_alpha   90.00
_cell.angle_beta   90.00
_cell.angle_gamma   90.00
#
_symmetry.space_group_name_H-M   'P 1'
#
loop_
_entity.id
_entity.type
_entity.pdbx_description
1 polymer ?
#
loop_
_entity_poly.entity_id
_entity_poly.type
_entity_poly.pdbx_seq_one_letter_code
_entity_poly.pdbx_strand_id
1 'polypeptide(L)' 'MAEPIQIQPNIHCEPCKECGARPVIAQNRKGFMVTCPTSKKHYATAPGLVNIDEWNRFNKKSPLLTSNPYNSKAS' A
#
# COMPACT_ATOMS: atom_id res chain seq x y z
N MET A 1 18.78 -9.31 8.47
CA MET A 1 17.82 -8.19 8.25
C MET A 1 16.66 -8.45 9.18
N ALA A 2 16.16 -7.45 9.92
CA ALA A 2 15.05 -7.66 10.85
C ALA A 2 13.82 -8.17 10.09
N GLU A 3 13.10 -9.12 10.68
CA GLU A 3 11.85 -9.60 10.10
C GLU A 3 10.82 -8.45 10.05
N PRO A 4 10.03 -8.37 8.96
CA PRO A 4 9.00 -7.35 8.85
C PRO A 4 7.89 -7.59 9.87
N ILE A 5 7.48 -6.53 10.55
CA ILE A 5 6.42 -6.54 11.56
C ILE A 5 5.06 -6.52 10.86
N GLN A 6 4.22 -7.50 11.19
CA GLN A 6 2.86 -7.60 10.66
C GLN A 6 1.97 -6.54 11.31
N ILE A 7 1.20 -5.82 10.48
CA ILE A 7 0.24 -4.83 10.97
C ILE A 7 -1.03 -5.55 11.41
N GLN A 8 -1.44 -5.35 12.66
CA GLN A 8 -2.67 -5.93 13.21
C GLN A 8 -3.86 -5.70 12.28
N PRO A 9 -4.75 -6.70 12.07
CA PRO A 9 -5.87 -6.60 11.13
C PRO A 9 -6.82 -5.42 11.40
N ASN A 10 -6.92 -5.00 12.67
CA ASN A 10 -7.81 -3.94 13.11
C ASN A 10 -7.34 -2.53 12.70
N ILE A 11 -6.08 -2.38 12.26
CA ILE A 11 -5.58 -1.11 11.71
C ILE A 11 -5.95 -1.05 10.24
N HIS A 12 -6.61 0.03 9.83
CA HIS A 12 -6.98 0.23 8.43
C HIS A 12 -5.75 0.55 7.56
N CYS A 13 -5.45 -0.36 6.64
CA CYS A 13 -4.41 -0.20 5.64
C CYS A 13 -4.96 -0.60 4.27
N GLU A 14 -4.79 0.28 3.28
CA GLU A 14 -5.10 -0.03 1.89
C GLU A 14 -4.17 -1.16 1.40
N PRO A 15 -4.69 -2.13 0.64
CA PRO A 15 -3.87 -3.16 0.04
C PRO A 15 -2.92 -2.54 -0.98
N CYS A 16 -1.77 -3.16 -1.21
CA CYS A 16 -0.85 -2.73 -2.25
C CYS A 16 -1.58 -2.66 -3.60
N LYS A 17 -1.49 -1.52 -4.30
CA LYS A 17 -2.20 -1.33 -5.58
C LYS A 17 -1.70 -2.25 -6.70
N GLU A 18 -0.48 -2.76 -6.57
CA GLU A 18 0.20 -3.59 -7.59
C GLU A 18 -0.10 -5.09 -7.40
N CYS A 19 -0.09 -5.61 -6.16
CA CYS A 19 -0.30 -7.04 -5.90
C CYS A 19 -1.48 -7.38 -4.98
N GLY A 20 -2.13 -6.38 -4.37
CA GLY A 20 -3.24 -6.58 -3.44
C GLY A 20 -2.82 -7.04 -2.03
N ALA A 21 -1.54 -7.26 -1.77
CA ALA A 21 -1.05 -7.71 -0.46
C ALA A 21 -1.18 -6.61 0.61
N ARG A 22 -1.46 -7.01 1.86
CA ARG A 22 -1.48 -6.10 3.01
C ARG A 22 -0.04 -5.63 3.32
N PRO A 23 0.19 -4.33 3.55
CA PRO A 23 1.52 -3.85 3.87
C PRO A 23 2.07 -4.42 5.19
N VAL A 24 3.38 -4.38 5.31
CA VAL A 24 4.14 -4.73 6.52
C VAL A 24 5.02 -3.56 6.93
N ILE A 25 5.40 -3.52 8.21
CA ILE A 25 6.35 -2.52 8.71
C ILE A 25 7.75 -3.12 8.65
N ALA A 26 8.65 -2.49 7.91
CA ALA A 26 10.06 -2.85 7.89
C ALA A 26 10.87 -1.83 8.72
N GLN A 27 11.87 -2.32 9.45
CA GLN A 27 12.83 -1.47 10.17
C GLN A 27 14.12 -1.34 9.37
N ASN A 28 14.62 -0.11 9.25
CA ASN A 28 15.93 0.18 8.70
C ASN A 28 16.75 1.02 9.68
N ARG A 29 17.99 1.37 9.30
CA ARG A 29 18.90 2.18 10.14
C ARG A 29 18.37 3.60 10.44
N LYS A 30 17.40 4.08 9.65
CA LYS A 30 16.83 5.43 9.75
C LYS A 30 15.45 5.46 10.43
N GLY A 31 14.88 4.30 10.78
CA GLY A 31 13.57 4.18 11.43
C GLY A 31 12.70 3.06 10.88
N PHE A 32 11.39 3.25 10.95
CA PHE A 32 10.38 2.36 10.42
C PHE A 32 9.83 2.88 9.09
N MET A 33 9.43 1.97 8.22
CA MET A 33 8.75 2.26 6.96
C MET A 33 7.62 1.25 6.72
N VAL A 34 6.59 1.67 6.02
CA VAL A 34 5.52 0.80 5.53
C VAL A 34 5.88 0.35 4.13
N THR A 35 5.92 -0.96 3.88
CA THR A 35 6.37 -1.54 2.59
C THR A 35 5.50 -2.72 2.18
N CYS A 36 5.59 -3.09 0.90
CA CYS A 36 4.96 -4.28 0.37
C CYS A 36 5.73 -5.54 0.82
N PRO A 37 5.05 -6.58 1.32
CA PRO A 37 5.72 -7.84 1.68
C PRO A 37 6.17 -8.66 0.47
N THR A 38 5.52 -8.48 -0.69
CA THR A 38 5.73 -9.32 -1.88
C THR A 38 6.94 -8.89 -2.70
N SER A 39 7.20 -7.59 -2.80
CA SER A 39 8.25 -7.06 -3.68
C SER A 39 8.76 -5.71 -3.18
N LYS A 40 10.08 -5.58 -3.13
CA LYS A 40 10.78 -4.33 -2.78
C LYS A 40 10.72 -3.26 -3.89
N LYS A 41 10.24 -3.63 -5.08
CA LYS A 41 10.04 -2.69 -6.19
C LYS A 41 8.74 -1.90 -6.07
N HIS A 42 7.78 -2.43 -5.30
CA HIS A 42 6.54 -1.72 -5.05
C HIS A 42 6.82 -0.55 -4.10
N TYR A 43 5.85 0.33 -3.99
CA TYR A 43 5.97 1.50 -3.13
C TYR A 43 6.37 1.14 -1.69
N ALA A 44 7.15 2.02 -1.09
CA ALA A 44 7.49 2.02 0.33
C ALA A 44 7.54 3.47 0.82
N THR A 45 7.08 3.71 2.04
CA THR A 45 7.10 5.06 2.61
C THR A 45 8.52 5.49 2.95
N ALA A 46 8.72 6.81 3.11
CA ALA A 46 9.99 7.32 3.61
C ALA A 46 10.34 6.69 4.97
N PRO A 47 11.63 6.39 5.22
CA PRO A 47 12.04 5.84 6.50
C PRO A 47 12.01 6.90 7.60
N GLY A 48 11.43 6.53 8.74
CA GLY A 48 11.32 7.40 9.90
C GLY A 48 10.28 6.86 10.87
N LEU A 49 9.15 7.56 10.97
CA LEU A 49 7.98 7.07 11.71
C LEU A 49 7.06 6.26 10.78
N VAL A 50 6.33 5.31 11.36
CA VAL A 50 5.35 4.51 10.62
C VAL A 50 4.27 5.43 10.03
N ASN A 51 4.23 5.55 8.70
CA ASN A 51 3.31 6.44 8.00
C ASN A 51 2.26 5.65 7.20
N ILE A 52 1.21 5.20 7.87
CA ILE A 52 0.12 4.44 7.23
C ILE A 52 -0.74 5.35 6.34
N ASP A 53 -0.89 6.63 6.68
CA ASP A 53 -1.66 7.59 5.89
C ASP A 53 -1.05 7.81 4.51
N GLU A 54 0.28 7.97 4.42
CA GLU A 54 0.99 8.09 3.15
C GLU A 54 0.85 6.82 2.31
N TRP A 55 1.01 5.65 2.94
CA TRP A 55 0.76 4.37 2.28
C TRP A 55 -0.66 4.30 1.71
N ASN A 56 -1.67 4.64 2.52
CA ASN A 56 -3.06 4.60 2.13
C ASN A 56 -3.33 5.58 0.99
N ARG A 57 -2.82 6.81 1.05
CA ARG A 57 -2.98 7.80 -0.04
C ARG A 57 -2.42 7.31 -1.37
N PHE A 58 -1.26 6.65 -1.35
CA PHE A 58 -0.64 6.13 -2.57
C PHE A 58 -1.38 4.90 -3.15
N ASN A 59 -1.92 4.05 -2.27
CA ASN A 59 -2.55 2.79 -2.65
C ASN A 59 -4.08 2.87 -2.76
N LYS A 60 -4.70 3.99 -2.34
CA LYS A 60 -6.13 4.23 -2.44
C LYS A 60 -6.56 4.11 -3.89
N LYS A 61 -7.41 3.12 -4.19
CA LYS A 61 -8.05 3.01 -5.49
C LYS A 61 -9.02 4.17 -5.62
N SER A 62 -8.77 5.09 -6.55
CA SER A 62 -9.75 6.14 -6.86
C SER A 62 -11.03 5.46 -7.38
N PRO A 63 -12.20 5.67 -6.75
CA PRO A 63 -13.45 5.10 -7.22
C PRO A 63 -13.88 5.64 -8.59
N LEU A 64 -13.24 6.69 -9.09
CA LEU A 64 -13.62 7.38 -10.34
C LEU A 64 -12.96 6.82 -11.61
N LEU A 65 -12.04 5.85 -11.51
CA LEU A 65 -11.35 5.26 -12.66
C LEU A 65 -11.62 3.77 -12.87
N THR A 66 -12.41 3.14 -11.99
CA THR A 66 -12.81 1.72 -12.14
C THR A 66 -14.09 1.52 -12.95
N SER A 67 -14.85 2.58 -13.21
CA SER A 67 -15.84 2.56 -14.29
C SER A 67 -15.18 3.18 -15.52
N ASN A 68 -15.03 2.39 -16.57
CA ASN A 68 -14.79 2.92 -17.90
C ASN A 68 -16.16 3.24 -18.51
N PRO A 69 -16.70 4.48 -18.41
CA PRO A 69 -18.06 4.77 -18.87
C PRO A 69 -18.23 4.70 -20.40
N TYR A 70 -17.16 4.52 -21.19
CA TYR A 70 -17.23 4.61 -22.65
C TYR A 70 -17.68 3.35 -23.38
N ASN A 71 -17.97 2.23 -22.70
CA ASN A 71 -18.50 1.02 -23.37
C ASN A 71 -19.96 0.75 -23.03
N SER A 72 -20.83 1.75 -23.25
CA SER A 72 -22.25 1.49 -23.39
C SER A 72 -22.82 2.33 -24.53
N LYS A 73 -23.38 1.60 -25.51
CA LYS A 73 -24.19 2.03 -26.67
C LYS A 73 -23.46 2.15 -28.02
N ALA A 74 -23.46 1.02 -28.73
CA ALA A 74 -24.04 0.95 -30.08
C ALA A 74 -24.55 -0.49 -30.30
N SER A 75 -25.84 -0.70 -30.01
CA SER A 75 -26.65 -1.78 -30.58
C SER A 75 -27.67 -1.13 -31.50
#